data_AF-A0A834EBE9-F1
#
_entry.id   AF-A0A834EBE9-F1
#
_cell.length_a   1.000
_cell.length_b   1.000
_cell.length_c   1.000
_cell.angle_alpha   90.00
_cell.angle_beta   90.00
_cell.angle_gamma   90.00
#
_symmetry.space_group_name_H-M   'P 1'
#
loop_
_entity.id
_entity.type
_entity.pdbx_description
1 polymer ?
#
loop_
_entity_poly.entity_id
_entity_poly.type
_entity_poly.pdbx_seq_one_letter_code
_entity_poly.pdbx_strand_id
1 'polypeptide(L)'
;MDLLLQEELQEARPPWDLHEEFLSCPPPPPQVIPVPLSRCATDDIKDAFITQAQEQQIELLEIPEHSDIKQIAQPGAAYFYVELDTGEKLFHRIKKNFPLQFGREVLASEAILNIPDKSDWRQCQTSKEEEAALARRFRKDFEPFDFTADE
;
A
#
# COMPACT_ATOMS: atom_id res chain seq x y z
N MET A 1 -13.09 -3.02 10.48
CA MET A 1 -12.81 -2.44 9.15
C MET A 1 -11.33 -2.29 9.20
N ASP A 2 -10.63 -3.20 8.56
CA ASP A 2 -9.22 -3.37 8.82
C ASP A 2 -8.52 -2.60 7.72
N LEU A 3 -7.76 -1.59 8.15
CA LEU A 3 -7.16 -0.60 7.28
C LEU A 3 -5.77 -1.11 6.93
N LEU A 4 -5.63 -1.70 5.74
CA LEU A 4 -4.32 -2.00 5.20
C LEU A 4 -3.72 -0.72 4.62
N LEU A 5 -2.65 -0.26 5.26
CA LEU A 5 -1.83 0.84 4.75
C LEU A 5 -0.80 0.24 3.80
N GLN A 6 -0.96 0.47 2.51
CA GLN A 6 0.02 0.11 1.48
C GLN A 6 0.78 1.37 1.10
N GLU A 7 2.07 1.42 1.44
CA GLU A 7 2.99 2.47 1.02
C GLU A 7 3.80 1.93 -0.18
N GLU A 8 3.55 2.50 -1.35
CA GLU A 8 4.27 2.17 -2.57
C GLU A 8 5.37 3.21 -2.86
N LEU A 9 6.58 2.72 -3.12
CA LEU A 9 7.65 3.34 -3.91
C LEU A 9 8.08 4.78 -3.53
N GLN A 10 9.03 4.88 -2.60
CA GLN A 10 10.06 5.92 -2.73
C GLN A 10 11.07 5.49 -3.80
N GLU A 11 11.39 6.32 -4.79
CA GLU A 11 12.50 6.05 -5.73
C GLU A 11 13.82 6.53 -5.11
N ALA A 12 14.84 5.69 -5.20
CA ALA A 12 16.18 5.88 -4.67
C ALA A 12 17.08 6.68 -5.63
N ARG A 13 17.56 7.88 -5.27
CA ARG A 13 18.45 8.64 -6.16
C ARG A 13 19.88 8.06 -6.23
N PRO A 14 20.51 7.98 -7.42
CA PRO A 14 21.92 7.62 -7.57
C PRO A 14 22.87 8.75 -7.12
N PRO A 15 24.16 8.46 -6.86
CA PRO A 15 25.05 9.35 -6.10
C PRO A 15 25.58 10.60 -6.81
N TRP A 16 25.24 10.85 -8.08
CA TRP A 16 25.93 11.85 -8.91
C TRP A 16 25.15 13.14 -9.21
N ASP A 17 23.92 13.29 -8.72
CA ASP A 17 23.13 14.52 -8.94
C ASP A 17 23.34 15.55 -7.82
N LEU A 18 24.27 16.48 -8.05
CA LEU A 18 24.61 17.62 -7.16
C LEU A 18 24.11 18.99 -7.68
N HIS A 19 23.10 19.03 -8.56
CA HIS A 19 22.49 20.30 -8.97
C HIS A 19 21.02 20.40 -8.54
N GLU A 20 20.76 21.48 -7.80
CA GLU A 20 19.53 21.86 -7.12
C GLU A 20 18.29 22.03 -8.03
N GLU A 21 17.13 21.83 -7.37
CA GLU A 21 15.82 22.41 -7.70
C GLU A 21 15.14 22.04 -9.03
N PHE A 22 14.86 20.76 -9.23
CA PHE A 22 13.62 20.38 -9.93
C PHE A 22 12.90 19.29 -9.14
N LEU A 23 11.67 19.64 -8.76
CA LEU A 23 10.61 18.83 -8.15
C LEU A 23 10.83 17.33 -8.34
N SER A 24 11.35 16.68 -7.29
CA SER A 24 11.23 15.24 -7.13
C SER A 24 9.76 14.90 -7.32
N CYS A 25 9.43 13.90 -8.15
CA CYS A 25 8.09 13.34 -8.15
C CYS A 25 7.79 12.97 -6.68
N PRO A 26 6.77 13.56 -6.04
CA PRO A 26 6.45 13.22 -4.66
C PRO A 26 6.16 11.70 -4.61
N PRO A 27 6.52 11.02 -3.51
CA PRO A 27 6.11 9.63 -3.35
C PRO A 27 4.58 9.56 -3.54
N PRO A 28 4.08 8.49 -4.19
CA PRO A 28 2.65 8.34 -4.34
C PRO A 28 2.02 8.33 -2.94
N PRO A 29 0.78 8.84 -2.81
CA PRO A 29 0.12 8.89 -1.52
C PRO A 29 -0.04 7.46 -0.96
N PRO A 30 0.02 7.30 0.37
CA PRO A 30 -0.27 6.01 1.00
C PRO A 30 -1.69 5.58 0.62
N GLN A 31 -1.85 4.30 0.34
CA GLN A 31 -3.14 3.69 0.02
C GLN A 31 -3.71 3.06 1.29
N VAL A 32 -5.02 3.20 1.48
CA VAL A 32 -5.75 2.59 2.59
C VAL A 32 -6.83 1.70 2.03
N ILE A 33 -6.71 0.38 2.25
CA ILE A 33 -7.56 -0.61 1.60
C ILE A 33 -8.37 -1.32 2.69
N PRO A 34 -9.68 -1.00 2.83
CA PRO A 34 -10.50 -1.63 3.85
C PRO A 34 -10.85 -3.06 3.44
N VAL A 35 -10.50 -4.02 4.30
CA VAL A 35 -10.87 -5.43 4.11
C VAL A 35 -12.03 -5.81 5.06
N PRO A 36 -13.07 -6.49 4.57
CA PRO A 36 -14.15 -6.95 5.44
C PRO A 36 -13.68 -8.07 6.37
N LEU A 37 -13.83 -7.87 7.68
CA LEU A 37 -13.59 -8.88 8.74
C LEU A 37 -14.30 -10.22 8.49
N SER A 38 -15.40 -10.22 7.72
CA SER A 38 -16.13 -11.44 7.37
C SER A 38 -15.42 -12.28 6.30
N ARG A 39 -14.38 -11.77 5.64
CA ARG A 39 -13.65 -12.45 4.56
C ARG A 39 -12.33 -13.04 5.04
N CYS A 40 -11.56 -12.27 5.79
CA CYS A 40 -10.26 -12.71 6.32
C CYS A 40 -9.90 -11.91 7.57
N ALA A 41 -9.10 -12.51 8.44
CA ALA A 41 -8.45 -11.84 9.57
C ALA A 41 -7.12 -11.22 9.14
N THR A 42 -6.53 -10.41 10.02
CA THR A 42 -5.20 -9.82 9.82
C THR A 42 -4.12 -10.85 9.55
N ASP A 43 -4.14 -11.96 10.30
CA ASP A 43 -3.16 -13.03 10.16
C ASP A 43 -3.23 -13.67 8.75
N ASP A 44 -4.45 -13.84 8.21
CA ASP A 44 -4.63 -14.37 6.85
C ASP A 44 -4.05 -13.42 5.79
N ILE A 45 -4.19 -12.10 6.00
CA ILE A 45 -3.60 -11.08 5.13
C ILE A 45 -2.07 -11.16 5.17
N LYS A 46 -1.48 -11.25 6.36
CA LYS A 46 -0.04 -11.38 6.56
C LYS A 46 0.49 -12.64 5.85
N ASP A 47 -0.18 -13.76 6.06
CA ASP A 47 0.19 -15.04 5.45
C ASP A 47 0.09 -14.99 3.91
N ALA A 48 -0.92 -14.31 3.37
CA ALA A 48 -1.05 -14.10 1.92
C ALA A 48 0.11 -13.27 1.35
N PHE A 49 0.51 -12.20 2.03
CA PHE A 49 1.67 -11.39 1.65
C PHE A 49 2.96 -12.21 1.68
N ILE A 50 3.21 -12.97 2.75
CA ILE A 50 4.41 -13.80 2.89
C ILE A 50 4.44 -14.88 1.80
N THR A 51 3.32 -15.56 1.58
CA THR A 51 3.22 -16.64 0.57
C THR A 51 3.48 -16.11 -0.83
N GLN A 52 2.79 -15.05 -1.25
CA GLN A 52 3.00 -14.49 -2.60
C GLN A 52 4.39 -13.86 -2.76
N ALA A 53 4.95 -13.26 -1.70
CA ALA A 53 6.31 -12.75 -1.76
C ALA A 53 7.32 -13.88 -2.00
N GLN A 54 7.16 -15.02 -1.32
CA GLN A 54 8.02 -16.19 -1.52
C GLN A 54 7.92 -16.73 -2.96
N GLU A 55 6.72 -16.81 -3.52
CA GLU A 55 6.49 -17.24 -4.91
C GLU A 55 7.16 -16.31 -5.93
N GLN A 56 7.13 -15.00 -5.68
CA GLN A 56 7.74 -13.99 -6.55
C GLN A 56 9.21 -13.69 -6.20
N GLN A 57 9.81 -14.44 -5.27
CA GLN A 57 11.18 -14.24 -4.77
C GLN A 57 11.45 -12.85 -4.19
N ILE A 58 10.44 -12.26 -3.55
CA ILE A 58 10.48 -11.00 -2.83
C ILE A 58 10.76 -11.30 -1.36
N GLU A 59 11.81 -10.66 -0.82
CA GLU A 59 12.21 -10.82 0.58
C GLU A 59 11.46 -9.81 1.46
N LEU A 60 10.35 -10.24 2.07
CA LEU A 60 9.63 -9.43 3.07
C LEU A 60 10.26 -9.62 4.45
N LEU A 61 10.55 -8.49 5.11
CA LEU A 61 11.03 -8.42 6.49
C LEU A 61 9.87 -7.99 7.38
N GLU A 62 9.65 -8.74 8.45
CA GLU A 62 8.72 -8.36 9.50
C GLU A 62 9.37 -7.36 10.45
N ILE A 63 8.68 -6.26 10.68
CA ILE A 63 9.11 -5.17 11.55
C ILE A 63 8.11 -5.08 12.72
N PRO A 64 8.58 -5.12 13.98
CA PRO A 64 7.71 -4.94 15.15
C PRO A 64 7.05 -3.56 15.18
N GLU A 65 5.84 -3.48 15.75
CA GLU A 65 5.00 -2.28 15.84
C GLU A 65 5.75 -1.00 16.24
N HIS A 66 6.61 -1.08 17.26
CA HIS A 66 7.29 0.10 17.81
C HIS A 66 8.54 0.54 17.04
N SER A 67 8.86 -0.11 15.92
CA SER A 67 10.01 0.27 15.10
C SER A 67 9.60 1.35 14.11
N ASP A 68 10.41 2.42 14.03
CA ASP A 68 10.22 3.49 13.07
C ASP A 68 10.80 3.08 11.71
N ILE A 69 9.97 3.06 10.67
CA ILE A 69 10.41 2.74 9.32
C ILE A 69 11.49 3.69 8.82
N LYS A 70 11.51 4.94 9.28
CA LYS A 70 12.53 5.93 8.89
C LYS A 70 13.93 5.55 9.36
N GLN A 71 14.04 4.71 10.39
CA GLN A 71 15.32 4.20 10.87
C GLN A 71 15.82 3.02 10.03
N ILE A 72 14.90 2.33 9.35
CA ILE A 72 15.15 1.10 8.60
C ILE A 72 15.34 1.41 7.11
N ALA A 73 14.54 2.33 6.59
CA ALA A 73 14.64 2.86 5.24
C ALA A 73 15.88 3.77 5.13
N GLN A 74 16.86 3.35 4.33
CA GLN A 74 18.02 4.17 4.03
C GLN A 74 17.57 5.37 3.17
N PRO A 75 18.03 6.60 3.46
CA PRO A 75 17.72 7.76 2.64
C PRO A 75 18.09 7.52 1.18
N GLY A 76 17.12 7.71 0.28
CA GLY A 76 17.30 7.46 -1.14
C GLY A 76 17.45 5.97 -1.48
N ALA A 77 16.84 5.06 -0.71
CA ALA A 77 16.62 3.66 -1.09
C ALA A 77 15.13 3.39 -1.28
N ALA A 78 14.78 2.64 -2.33
CA ALA A 78 13.39 2.34 -2.64
C ALA A 78 12.89 1.20 -1.78
N TYR A 79 11.63 1.27 -1.35
CA TYR A 79 11.03 0.22 -0.56
C TYR A 79 9.54 0.04 -0.84
N PHE A 80 9.06 -1.15 -0.50
CA PHE A 80 7.67 -1.52 -0.41
C PHE A 80 7.34 -1.75 1.06
N TYR A 81 6.22 -1.21 1.53
CA TYR A 81 5.81 -1.30 2.91
C TYR A 81 4.30 -1.54 3.05
N VAL A 82 3.96 -2.39 4.00
CA VAL A 82 2.58 -2.65 4.41
C VAL A 82 2.50 -2.57 5.92
N GLU A 83 1.51 -1.84 6.42
CA GLU A 83 1.14 -1.83 7.83
C GLU A 83 -0.22 -2.51 8.00
N LEU A 84 -0.24 -3.49 8.89
CA LEU A 84 -1.43 -4.23 9.30
C LEU A 84 -2.14 -3.49 10.43
N ASP A 85 -3.41 -3.79 10.66
CA ASP A 85 -4.20 -3.22 11.76
C ASP A 85 -3.72 -3.67 13.15
N THR A 86 -2.97 -4.77 13.24
CA THR A 86 -2.24 -5.19 14.46
C THR A 86 -1.05 -4.28 14.77
N GLY A 87 -0.68 -3.38 13.87
CA GLY A 87 0.53 -2.54 13.96
C GLY A 87 1.79 -3.24 13.49
N GLU A 88 1.71 -4.52 13.15
CA GLU A 88 2.80 -5.25 12.48
C GLU A 88 3.05 -4.70 11.09
N LYS A 89 4.31 -4.74 10.68
CA LYS A 89 4.79 -4.10 9.46
C LYS A 89 5.55 -5.10 8.60
N LEU A 90 5.28 -5.09 7.31
CA LEU A 90 6.02 -5.84 6.31
C LEU A 90 6.82 -4.87 5.45
N PHE A 91 8.10 -5.14 5.26
CA PHE A 91 9.00 -4.23 4.55
C PHE A 91 9.89 -4.98 3.57
N HIS A 92 10.02 -4.44 2.36
CA HIS A 92 10.96 -4.93 1.37
C HIS A 92 11.79 -3.76 0.82
N ARG A 93 13.12 -3.89 0.87
CA ARG A 93 14.01 -2.95 0.20
C ARG A 93 14.14 -3.32 -1.28
N ILE A 94 13.63 -2.46 -2.15
CA ILE A 94 13.65 -2.64 -3.60
C ILE A 94 15.09 -2.45 -4.10
N LYS A 95 15.71 -3.54 -4.55
CA LYS A 95 17.07 -3.52 -5.12
C LYS A 95 17.06 -3.36 -6.65
N LYS A 96 16.16 -4.08 -7.34
CA LYS A 96 15.87 -3.94 -8.77
C LYS A 96 14.53 -4.61 -9.09
N ASN A 97 13.82 -4.09 -10.10
CA ASN A 97 12.71 -4.77 -10.77
C ASN A 97 11.61 -5.32 -9.82
N PHE A 98 10.99 -4.43 -9.03
CA PHE A 98 9.88 -4.77 -8.15
C PHE A 98 8.53 -4.67 -8.91
N PRO A 99 7.62 -5.66 -8.78
CA PRO A 99 6.29 -5.57 -9.37
C PRO A 99 5.47 -4.53 -8.60
N LEU A 100 5.28 -3.34 -9.17
CA LEU A 100 4.56 -2.24 -8.49
C LEU A 100 3.13 -2.68 -8.09
N GLN A 101 2.49 -3.55 -8.87
CA GLN A 101 1.15 -4.04 -8.57
C GLN A 101 1.10 -5.12 -7.47
N PHE A 102 2.24 -5.52 -6.90
CA PHE A 102 2.33 -6.62 -5.94
C PHE A 102 1.31 -6.53 -4.80
N GLY A 103 1.25 -5.39 -4.10
CA GLY A 103 0.30 -5.23 -2.99
C GLY A 103 -1.15 -5.38 -3.43
N ARG A 104 -1.48 -4.88 -4.62
CA ARG A 104 -2.82 -5.01 -5.21
C ARG A 104 -3.13 -6.44 -5.63
N GLU A 105 -2.17 -7.15 -6.21
CA GLU A 105 -2.28 -8.57 -6.60
C GLU A 105 -2.54 -9.46 -5.38
N VAL A 106 -1.82 -9.22 -4.27
CA VAL A 106 -2.03 -9.94 -3.01
C VAL A 106 -3.44 -9.71 -2.49
N LEU A 107 -3.90 -8.47 -2.43
CA LEU A 107 -5.22 -8.13 -1.89
C LEU A 107 -6.37 -8.59 -2.79
N ALA A 108 -6.18 -8.59 -4.11
CA ALA A 108 -7.18 -9.06 -5.08
C ALA A 108 -7.30 -10.59 -5.12
N SER A 109 -6.34 -11.32 -4.54
CA SER A 109 -6.29 -12.78 -4.56
C SER A 109 -7.52 -13.43 -3.93
N GLU A 110 -7.74 -14.70 -4.29
CA GLU A 110 -8.84 -15.52 -3.75
C GLU A 110 -8.82 -15.64 -2.23
N ALA A 111 -7.62 -15.55 -1.63
CA ALA A 111 -7.44 -15.64 -0.18
C ALA A 111 -8.02 -14.44 0.58
N ILE A 112 -8.07 -13.24 -0.04
CA ILE A 112 -8.43 -11.99 0.66
C ILE A 112 -9.76 -11.42 0.14
N LEU A 113 -9.78 -10.85 -1.06
CA LEU A 113 -10.97 -10.20 -1.62
C LEU A 113 -11.67 -11.03 -2.71
N ASN A 114 -11.03 -12.07 -3.24
CA ASN A 114 -11.58 -12.92 -4.30
C ASN A 114 -12.14 -12.11 -5.48
N ILE A 115 -11.29 -11.21 -6.01
CA ILE A 115 -11.59 -10.33 -7.15
C ILE A 115 -10.38 -10.24 -8.09
N PRO A 116 -9.89 -11.36 -8.63
CA PRO A 116 -8.63 -11.40 -9.40
C PRO A 116 -8.63 -10.45 -10.62
N ASP A 117 -9.79 -10.19 -11.24
CA ASP A 117 -9.94 -9.24 -12.35
C ASP A 117 -9.59 -7.78 -11.95
N LYS A 118 -9.63 -7.50 -10.65
CA LYS A 118 -9.28 -6.21 -10.05
C LYS A 118 -7.83 -6.20 -9.56
N SER A 119 -6.96 -7.09 -10.04
CA SER A 119 -5.51 -7.01 -9.80
C SER A 119 -4.79 -6.04 -10.76
N ASP A 120 -5.22 -5.97 -12.03
CA ASP A 120 -4.67 -5.03 -13.04
C ASP A 120 -5.37 -3.66 -12.99
N TRP A 121 -4.62 -2.58 -12.75
CA TRP A 121 -5.18 -1.23 -12.63
C TRP A 121 -5.80 -0.76 -13.94
N ARG A 122 -5.27 -1.21 -15.09
CA ARG A 122 -5.78 -0.85 -16.41
C ARG A 122 -7.16 -1.43 -16.66
N GLN A 123 -7.46 -2.56 -16.04
CA GLN A 123 -8.75 -3.25 -16.16
C GLN A 123 -9.72 -2.87 -15.04
N CYS A 124 -9.28 -2.08 -14.07
CA CYS A 124 -10.09 -1.58 -12.97
C CYS A 124 -10.62 -0.16 -13.20
N GLN A 125 -10.78 0.24 -14.46
CA GLN A 125 -11.38 1.53 -14.78
C GLN A 125 -12.89 1.50 -14.52
N THR A 126 -13.41 2.61 -14.04
CA THR A 126 -14.84 2.83 -13.78
C THR A 126 -15.25 4.12 -14.51
N SER A 127 -16.54 4.32 -14.78
CA SER A 127 -16.94 5.58 -15.44
C SER A 127 -16.69 6.77 -14.52
N LYS A 128 -16.43 7.95 -15.11
CA LYS A 128 -16.18 9.19 -14.35
C LYS A 128 -17.37 9.52 -13.44
N GLU A 129 -18.58 9.23 -13.89
CA GLU A 129 -19.82 9.46 -13.18
C GLU A 129 -19.93 8.59 -11.92
N GLU A 130 -19.58 7.30 -12.04
CA GLU A 130 -19.55 6.35 -10.93
C GLU A 130 -18.44 6.69 -9.92
N GLU A 131 -17.24 7.03 -10.39
CA GLU A 131 -16.14 7.48 -9.52
C GLU A 131 -16.54 8.72 -8.72
N ALA A 132 -17.15 9.71 -9.38
CA ALA A 132 -17.62 10.91 -8.71
C ALA A 132 -18.75 10.61 -7.70
N ALA A 133 -19.60 9.63 -7.97
CA ALA A 133 -20.64 9.19 -7.05
C ALA A 133 -20.04 8.49 -5.82
N LEU A 134 -19.07 7.60 -6.01
CA LEU A 134 -18.34 6.93 -4.93
C LEU A 134 -17.59 7.93 -4.05
N ALA A 135 -16.88 8.89 -4.64
CA ALA A 135 -16.18 9.94 -3.91
C ALA A 135 -17.13 10.79 -3.05
N ARG A 136 -18.30 11.18 -3.59
CA ARG A 136 -19.33 11.92 -2.83
C ARG A 136 -19.87 11.11 -1.66
N ARG A 137 -20.14 9.82 -1.89
CA ARG A 137 -20.62 8.91 -0.84
C ARG A 137 -19.57 8.73 0.25
N PHE A 138 -18.32 8.46 -0.12
CA PHE A 138 -17.23 8.30 0.84
C PHE A 138 -17.06 9.55 1.71
N ARG A 139 -17.05 10.75 1.10
CA ARG A 139 -16.94 12.01 1.87
C ARG A 139 -18.05 12.16 2.90
N LYS A 140 -19.29 11.81 2.54
CA LYS A 140 -20.43 11.84 3.46
C LYS A 140 -20.32 10.78 4.56
N ASP A 141 -19.94 9.57 4.20
CA ASP A 141 -19.83 8.45 5.15
C ASP A 141 -18.64 8.67 6.12
N PHE A 142 -17.59 9.39 5.69
CA PHE A 142 -16.40 9.71 6.48
C PHE A 142 -16.54 11.00 7.33
N GLU A 143 -17.51 11.87 7.03
CA GLU A 143 -17.73 13.16 7.72
C GLU A 143 -17.69 13.08 9.26
N PRO A 144 -18.29 12.07 9.94
CA PRO A 144 -18.22 11.97 11.40
C PRO A 144 -16.81 11.70 11.98
N PHE A 145 -15.86 11.30 11.13
CA PHE A 145 -14.48 10.97 11.51
C PHE A 145 -13.48 12.04 11.06
N ASP A 146 -13.92 13.03 10.30
CA ASP A 146 -13.08 14.10 9.78
C ASP A 146 -12.87 15.18 10.87
N PHE A 147 -11.72 15.12 11.54
CA PHE A 147 -11.33 16.09 12.56
C PHE A 147 -11.01 17.48 12.00
N THR A 148 -10.98 17.66 10.68
CA THR A 148 -10.75 18.95 10.00
C THR A 148 -12.04 19.61 9.53
N ALA A 149 -13.20 18.97 9.72
CA ALA A 149 -14.49 19.44 9.22
C ALA A 149 -15.12 20.60 10.02
N ASP A 150 -14.66 20.85 11.26
CA ASP A 150 -15.18 21.87 12.17
C ASP A 150 -14.38 23.20 12.19
N GLU A 151 -13.59 23.52 11.15
CA GLU A 151 -12.99 24.86 10.94
C GLU A 151 -13.84 25.79 10.05
#